data_AF-A0A227J5B1-F1
#
_entry.id   AF-A0A227J5B1-F1
#
_cell.length_a   1.000
_cell.length_b   1.000
_cell.length_c   1.000
_cell.angle_alpha   90.00
_cell.angle_beta   90.00
_cell.angle_gamma   90.00
#
_symmetry.space_group_name_H-M   'P 1'
#
loop_
_entity.id
_entity.type
_entity.pdbx_description
1 polymer ?
#
loop_
_entity_poly.entity_id
_entity_poly.type
_entity_poly.pdbx_seq_one_letter_code
_entity_poly.pdbx_strand_id
1 'polypeptide(L)'
;TDARALIEIYNDTQSDLAEVHSQFATGVLNLEQRAWAEQLSLRIYFELSRKMSTKNRFHRPILDELSERLADKFFVNFSLFQSLPDAWGIDQVFPVLPLSGLGDAEERRAVMLDITCDS
;
A
#
# COMPACT_ATOMS: atom_id res chain seq x y z
N THR A 1 -24.72 5.32 9.90
CA THR A 1 -24.86 3.85 9.87
C THR A 1 -23.89 3.23 8.89
N ASP A 2 -23.78 3.75 7.66
CA ASP A 2 -22.85 3.24 6.63
C ASP A 2 -21.34 3.36 6.98
N ALA A 3 -20.94 4.46 7.62
CA ALA A 3 -19.52 4.71 7.93
C ALA A 3 -18.86 3.70 8.89
N ARG A 4 -19.61 3.11 9.83
CA ARG A 4 -19.07 2.07 10.72
C ARG A 4 -18.88 0.74 10.00
N ALA A 5 -19.80 0.41 9.09
CA ALA A 5 -19.72 -0.81 8.30
C ALA A 5 -18.47 -0.83 7.40
N LEU A 6 -18.05 0.33 6.86
CA LEU A 6 -16.79 0.40 6.09
C LEU A 6 -15.55 0.06 6.92
N ILE A 7 -15.54 0.44 8.20
CA ILE A 7 -14.44 0.12 9.14
C ILE A 7 -14.48 -1.36 9.50
N GLU A 8 -15.68 -1.91 9.72
CA GLU A 8 -15.87 -3.34 9.98
C GLU A 8 -15.38 -4.18 8.80
N ILE A 9 -15.81 -3.85 7.57
CA ILE A 9 -15.33 -4.50 6.34
C ILE A 9 -13.80 -4.43 6.24
N TYR A 10 -13.18 -3.30 6.59
CA TYR A 10 -11.72 -3.19 6.59
C TYR A 10 -11.06 -4.20 7.53
N ASN A 11 -11.53 -4.28 8.78
CA ASN A 11 -11.01 -5.17 9.81
C ASN A 11 -11.26 -6.64 9.48
N ASP A 12 -12.44 -6.96 8.96
CA ASP A 12 -12.79 -8.31 8.51
C ASP A 12 -11.87 -8.74 7.38
N THR A 13 -11.66 -7.88 6.37
CA THR A 13 -10.75 -8.18 5.25
C THR A 13 -9.30 -8.37 5.71
N GLN A 14 -8.81 -7.59 6.68
CA GLN A 14 -7.48 -7.82 7.27
C GLN A 14 -7.39 -9.21 7.92
N SER A 15 -8.40 -9.56 8.72
CA SER A 15 -8.44 -10.80 9.50
C SER A 15 -8.53 -12.02 8.57
N ASP A 16 -9.42 -11.96 7.59
CA ASP A 16 -9.60 -13.02 6.58
C ASP A 16 -8.32 -13.26 5.79
N LEU A 17 -7.63 -12.19 5.35
CA LEU A 17 -6.39 -12.35 4.59
C LEU A 17 -5.27 -12.94 5.45
N ALA A 18 -5.18 -12.55 6.72
CA ALA A 18 -4.21 -13.11 7.66
C ALA A 18 -4.49 -14.61 7.92
N GLU A 19 -5.76 -14.99 8.06
CA GLU A 19 -6.15 -16.39 8.17
C GLU A 19 -5.83 -17.18 6.90
N VAL A 20 -6.11 -16.65 5.72
CA VAL A 20 -5.75 -17.26 4.43
C VAL A 20 -4.24 -17.51 4.35
N HIS A 21 -3.41 -16.56 4.76
CA HIS A 21 -1.95 -16.74 4.80
C HIS A 21 -1.53 -17.84 5.78
N SER A 22 -2.16 -17.90 6.96
CA SER A 22 -1.90 -18.97 7.95
C SER A 22 -2.32 -20.36 7.43
N GLN A 23 -3.49 -20.45 6.82
CA GLN A 23 -4.01 -21.70 6.24
C GLN A 23 -3.17 -22.15 5.04
N PHE A 24 -2.70 -21.22 4.20
CA PHE A 24 -1.77 -21.55 3.12
C PHE A 24 -0.43 -22.06 3.68
N ALA A 25 0.12 -21.43 4.72
CA ALA A 25 1.38 -21.85 5.34
C ALA A 25 1.31 -23.25 5.96
N THR A 26 0.14 -23.65 6.46
CA THR A 26 -0.11 -24.99 7.02
C THR A 26 -0.57 -26.01 5.96
N GLY A 27 -0.70 -25.60 4.69
CA GLY A 27 -1.08 -26.48 3.58
C GLY A 27 -2.58 -26.76 3.45
N VAL A 28 -3.43 -26.04 4.18
CA VAL A 28 -4.90 -26.15 4.10
C VAL A 28 -5.44 -25.51 2.81
N LEU A 29 -4.87 -24.37 2.41
CA LEU A 29 -5.23 -23.68 1.16
C LEU A 29 -4.16 -23.88 0.09
N ASN A 30 -4.59 -23.93 -1.17
CA ASN A 30 -3.71 -23.99 -2.34
C ASN A 30 -3.33 -22.58 -2.85
N LEU A 31 -2.43 -22.55 -3.85
CA LEU A 31 -1.93 -21.30 -4.41
C LEU A 31 -3.01 -20.47 -5.12
N GLU A 32 -3.95 -21.11 -5.82
CA GLU A 32 -5.03 -20.42 -6.53
C GLU A 32 -5.99 -19.72 -5.55
N GLN A 33 -6.31 -20.38 -4.45
CA GLN A 33 -7.14 -19.83 -3.38
C GLN A 33 -6.46 -18.64 -2.70
N ARG A 34 -5.16 -18.77 -2.40
CA ARG A 34 -4.36 -17.67 -1.87
C ARG A 34 -4.34 -16.48 -2.83
N ALA A 35 -4.03 -16.71 -4.11
CA ALA A 35 -3.98 -15.67 -5.12
C ALA A 35 -5.33 -14.96 -5.27
N TRP A 36 -6.43 -15.72 -5.28
CA TRP A 36 -7.77 -15.15 -5.35
C TRP A 36 -8.08 -14.25 -4.16
N ALA A 37 -7.78 -14.71 -2.94
CA ALA A 37 -8.00 -13.94 -1.72
C ALA A 37 -7.15 -12.67 -1.65
N GLU A 38 -5.90 -12.72 -2.08
CA GLU A 38 -5.01 -11.54 -2.16
C GLU A 38 -5.57 -10.50 -3.14
N GLN A 39 -5.99 -10.92 -4.34
CA GLN A 39 -6.57 -10.02 -5.35
C GLN A 39 -7.92 -9.45 -4.90
N LEU A 40 -8.77 -10.25 -4.25
CA LEU A 40 -10.04 -9.79 -3.70
C LEU A 40 -9.81 -8.75 -2.60
N SER A 41 -8.87 -9.00 -1.69
CA SER A 41 -8.52 -8.06 -0.62
C SER A 41 -8.04 -6.73 -1.18
N LEU A 42 -7.13 -6.74 -2.17
CA LEU A 42 -6.69 -5.53 -2.87
C LEU A 42 -7.85 -4.77 -3.51
N ARG A 43 -8.81 -5.48 -4.11
CA ARG A 43 -10.00 -4.84 -4.69
C ARG A 43 -10.89 -4.21 -3.63
N ILE A 44 -11.09 -4.88 -2.49
CA ILE A 44 -11.86 -4.32 -1.37
C ILE A 44 -11.18 -3.05 -0.85
N TYR A 45 -9.86 -3.08 -0.60
CA TYR A 45 -9.09 -1.91 -0.18
C TYR A 45 -9.23 -0.73 -1.14
N PHE A 46 -9.19 -1.00 -2.44
CA PHE A 46 -9.40 0.02 -3.47
C PHE A 46 -10.82 0.64 -3.43
N GLU A 47 -11.87 -0.16 -3.21
CA GLU A 47 -13.22 0.39 -3.09
C GLU A 47 -13.43 1.11 -1.74
N LEU A 48 -12.79 0.65 -0.66
CA LEU A 48 -12.81 1.33 0.64
C LEU A 48 -12.17 2.71 0.55
N SER A 49 -11.02 2.85 -0.12
CA SER A 49 -10.34 4.14 -0.27
C SER A 49 -11.20 5.17 -1.02
N ARG A 50 -12.05 4.72 -1.94
CA ARG A 50 -13.01 5.56 -2.68
C ARG A 50 -14.26 5.92 -1.89
N LYS A 51 -14.76 4.99 -1.06
CA LYS A 51 -16.00 5.18 -0.26
C LYS A 51 -15.77 5.91 1.06
N MET A 52 -14.58 5.80 1.64
CA MET A 52 -14.23 6.47 2.88
C MET A 52 -13.98 7.96 2.67
N SER A 53 -14.56 8.80 3.55
CA SER A 53 -14.33 10.25 3.54
C SER A 53 -13.23 10.72 4.49
N THR A 54 -12.33 11.57 4.00
CA THR A 54 -11.31 12.30 4.80
C THR A 54 -11.91 13.26 5.84
N LYS A 55 -13.21 13.60 5.72
CA LYS A 55 -13.92 14.42 6.71
C LYS A 55 -14.28 13.63 7.97
N ASN A 56 -14.33 12.30 7.90
CA ASN A 56 -14.58 11.46 9.06
C ASN A 56 -13.27 11.17 9.81
N ARG A 57 -13.21 11.57 11.08
CA ARG A 57 -12.05 11.34 11.96
C ARG A 57 -11.64 9.87 12.04
N PHE A 58 -12.60 8.94 12.04
CA PHE A 58 -12.31 7.51 12.16
C PHE A 58 -11.82 6.88 10.87
N HIS A 59 -12.11 7.49 9.71
CA HIS A 59 -11.62 6.99 8.43
C HIS A 59 -10.19 7.43 8.14
N ARG A 60 -9.73 8.56 8.70
CA ARG A 60 -8.39 9.10 8.38
C ARG A 60 -7.26 8.10 8.61
N PRO A 61 -7.15 7.43 9.78
CA PRO A 61 -6.07 6.46 9.99
C PRO A 61 -6.11 5.31 8.97
N ILE A 62 -7.31 4.82 8.65
CA ILE A 62 -7.49 3.75 7.66
C ILE A 62 -7.15 4.22 6.25
N LEU A 63 -7.50 5.46 5.90
CA LEU A 63 -7.12 6.06 4.62
C LEU A 63 -5.61 6.23 4.49
N ASP A 64 -4.90 6.54 5.59
CA ASP A 64 -3.44 6.62 5.61
C ASP A 64 -2.83 5.22 5.37
N GLU A 65 -3.31 4.19 6.09
CA GLU A 65 -2.89 2.78 5.89
C GLU A 65 -3.20 2.28 4.46
N LEU A 66 -4.38 2.60 3.93
CA LEU A 66 -4.77 2.25 2.56
C LEU A 66 -3.90 2.98 1.53
N SER A 67 -3.48 4.22 1.81
CA SER A 67 -2.61 4.99 0.93
C SER A 67 -1.22 4.36 0.80
N GLU A 68 -0.68 3.83 1.89
CA GLU A 68 0.59 3.08 1.87
C GLU A 68 0.43 1.75 1.14
N ARG A 69 -0.66 1.03 1.42
CA ARG A 69 -0.89 -0.31 0.85
C ARG A 69 -1.20 -0.30 -0.64
N LEU A 70 -1.85 0.74 -1.14
CA LEU A 70 -2.22 0.92 -2.55
C LEU A 70 -1.20 1.76 -3.34
N ALA A 71 -0.08 2.15 -2.73
CA ALA A 71 0.93 2.96 -3.39
C ALA A 71 1.62 2.20 -4.53
N ASP A 72 1.81 2.88 -5.65
CA ASP A 72 2.57 2.36 -6.78
C ASP A 72 4.06 2.25 -6.40
N LYS A 73 4.72 1.18 -6.85
CA LYS A 73 6.17 1.00 -6.67
C LYS A 73 6.91 1.53 -7.89
N PHE A 74 7.66 2.61 -7.73
CA PHE A 74 8.43 3.24 -8.80
C PHE A 74 9.90 2.85 -8.68
N PHE A 75 10.38 2.06 -9.64
CA PHE A 75 11.79 1.73 -9.75
C PHE A 75 12.53 2.82 -10.52
N VAL A 76 13.43 3.51 -9.82
CA VAL A 76 14.22 4.61 -10.36
C VAL A 76 15.57 4.07 -10.82
N ASN A 77 15.98 4.44 -12.02
CA ASN A 77 17.26 4.05 -12.61
C ASN A 77 18.44 4.79 -11.95
N PHE A 78 18.72 4.48 -10.69
CA PHE A 78 19.86 4.96 -9.92
C PHE A 78 20.23 3.94 -8.84
N SER A 79 21.30 4.22 -8.09
CA SER A 79 21.63 3.49 -6.86
C SER A 79 21.61 4.45 -5.69
N LEU A 80 20.85 4.07 -4.66
CA LEU A 80 20.73 4.82 -3.41
C LEU A 80 22.08 4.86 -2.69
N PHE A 81 22.79 3.73 -2.60
CA PHE A 81 24.12 3.64 -1.99
C PHE A 81 25.18 4.49 -2.70
N GLN A 82 25.09 4.61 -4.02
CA GLN A 82 26.05 5.39 -4.79
C GLN A 82 25.77 6.90 -4.73
N SER A 83 24.49 7.29 -4.76
CA SER A 83 24.10 8.68 -4.99
C SER A 83 23.58 9.39 -3.74
N LEU A 84 22.98 8.65 -2.81
CA LEU A 84 22.34 9.15 -1.59
C LEU A 84 22.71 8.27 -0.36
N PRO A 85 24.01 8.09 -0.04
CA PRO A 85 24.44 7.21 1.04
C PRO A 85 23.92 7.64 2.42
N ASP A 86 23.73 8.93 2.65
CA ASP A 86 23.22 9.46 3.92
C ASP A 86 21.75 9.07 4.16
N ALA A 87 20.97 8.86 3.11
CA ALA A 87 19.60 8.36 3.23
C ALA A 87 19.57 6.95 3.82
N TRP A 88 20.60 6.14 3.55
CA TRP A 88 20.75 4.80 4.11
C TRP A 88 21.43 4.81 5.50
N GLY A 89 22.47 5.62 5.67
CA GLY A 89 23.32 5.56 6.86
C GLY A 89 22.75 6.30 8.08
N ILE A 90 21.99 7.37 7.88
CA ILE A 90 21.53 8.27 8.95
C ILE A 90 20.09 8.78 8.76
N ASP A 91 19.29 8.09 7.94
CA ASP A 91 17.88 8.45 7.64
C ASP A 91 17.71 9.89 7.12
N GLN A 92 18.70 10.41 6.37
CA GLN A 92 18.62 11.75 5.81
C GLN A 92 17.49 11.86 4.78
N VAL A 93 16.62 12.86 4.94
CA VAL A 93 15.48 13.09 4.06
C VAL A 93 15.87 14.01 2.90
N PHE A 94 15.55 13.58 1.68
CA PHE A 94 15.74 14.36 0.45
C PHE A 94 14.38 14.67 -0.21
N PRO A 95 14.17 15.89 -0.73
CA PRO A 95 13.00 16.18 -1.57
C PRO A 95 13.06 15.38 -2.87
N VAL A 96 12.00 14.62 -3.18
CA VAL A 96 11.87 13.84 -4.42
C VAL A 96 10.56 14.23 -5.11
N LEU A 97 10.64 14.68 -6.35
CA LEU A 97 9.52 15.19 -7.14
C LEU A 97 9.66 14.79 -8.61
N PRO A 98 8.56 14.53 -9.33
CA PRO A 98 8.59 14.42 -10.79
C PRO A 98 9.07 15.72 -11.44
N LEU A 99 9.82 15.61 -12.54
CA LEU A 99 10.31 16.77 -13.30
C LEU A 99 9.24 17.38 -14.22
N SER A 100 8.12 16.69 -14.45
CA SER A 100 7.08 17.07 -15.41
C SER A 100 5.72 16.52 -14.97
N GLY A 101 4.63 17.04 -15.55
CA GLY A 101 3.27 16.59 -15.23
C GLY A 101 2.74 17.07 -13.87
N LEU A 102 3.37 18.08 -13.26
CA LEU A 102 2.99 18.60 -11.95
C LEU A 102 1.59 19.28 -11.93
N GLY A 103 1.02 19.60 -13.10
CA GLY A 103 -0.30 20.21 -13.24
C GLY A 103 -1.44 19.24 -13.60
N ASP A 104 -1.13 18.01 -14.03
CA ASP A 104 -2.10 17.06 -14.62
C ASP A 104 -2.35 15.82 -13.74
N ALA A 105 -1.99 15.87 -12.46
CA ALA A 105 -1.98 14.67 -11.63
C ALA A 105 -3.41 14.22 -11.23
N GLU A 106 -3.84 13.06 -11.73
CA GLU A 106 -4.56 12.14 -10.86
C GLU A 106 -3.64 11.83 -9.68
N GLU A 107 -4.03 12.27 -8.47
CA GLU A 107 -3.22 12.13 -7.26
C GLU A 107 -3.03 10.64 -6.89
N ARG A 108 -1.98 10.01 -7.41
CA ARG A 108 -1.53 8.68 -6.99
C ARG A 108 -0.36 8.80 -6.03
N ARG A 109 -0.37 7.96 -5.00
CA ARG A 109 0.76 7.78 -4.09
C ARG A 109 1.72 6.76 -4.70
N ALA A 110 3.01 7.05 -4.63
CA ALA A 110 4.04 6.12 -5.05
C ALA A 110 5.18 6.09 -4.03
N VAL A 111 5.82 4.94 -3.91
CA VAL A 111 7.07 4.73 -3.17
C VAL A 111 8.20 4.53 -4.17
N MET A 112 9.34 5.17 -3.91
CA MET A 112 10.50 5.10 -4.79
C MET A 112 11.43 3.98 -4.32
N LEU A 113 11.86 3.12 -5.23
CA LEU A 113 12.87 2.10 -5.01
C LEU A 113 14.00 2.31 -6.01
N ASP A 114 15.22 1.99 -5.61
CA ASP A 114 16.33 1.90 -6.55
C ASP A 114 16.30 0.53 -7.27
N ILE A 115 17.24 0.31 -8.20
CA ILE A 115 17.33 -0.95 -8.97
C ILE A 115 18.32 -1.94 -8.36
N THR A 116 18.82 -1.68 -7.16
CA THR A 116 19.74 -2.61 -6.50
C THR A 116 18.98 -3.83 -5.98
N CYS A 117 19.68 -4.95 -5.81
CA CYS A 117 19.10 -6.18 -5.27
C CYS A 117 19.04 -6.19 -3.74
N ASP A 118 19.34 -5.06 -3.09
CA ASP A 118 19.23 -4.91 -1.64
C ASP A 118 17.77 -4.55 -1.28
N SER A 119 17.22 -5.20 -0.26
CA SER A 119 15.79 -5.15 0.08
C SER A 119 15.50 -4.35 1.33
#